data_AF-A0A960D1G0-F1
#
_entry.id   AF-A0A960D1G0-F1
#
_cell.length_a   1.000
_cell.length_b   1.000
_cell.length_c   1.000
_cell.angle_alpha   90.00
_cell.angle_beta   90.00
_cell.angle_gamma   90.00
#
_symmetry.space_group_name_H-M   'P 1'
#
loop_
_entity.id
_entity.type
_entity.pdbx_description
1 polymer ?
#
loop_
_entity_poly.entity_id
_entity_poly.type
_entity_poly.pdbx_seq_one_letter_code
_entity_poly.pdbx_strand_id
1 'polypeptide(L)'
;AVYLMTRDNMLDGDTGASGLARALKRTSNPPAPLRIRIPAHTASNFEGLVVRAGEQLWKLVRTFDDPSTWTEPGVRNLAANGLGGETYRTNPLDDQWELYDLTEDPIEADNRWTDPDLDDLRQYLEVQLKQARAESIPERNNPWPYVRRESHARRRRLFFG
;
A
#
# COMPACT_ATOMS: atom_id res chain seq x y z
N ALA A 1 -2.30 -7.11 21.97
CA ALA A 1 -2.76 -6.29 20.84
C ALA A 1 -2.88 -7.20 19.62
N VAL A 2 -3.76 -6.87 18.67
CA VAL A 2 -3.81 -7.52 17.35
C VAL A 2 -3.15 -6.57 16.36
N TYR A 3 -2.10 -7.02 15.69
CA TYR A 3 -1.43 -6.28 14.63
C TYR A 3 -1.79 -6.89 13.28
N LEU A 4 -2.12 -6.03 12.33
CA LEU A 4 -2.42 -6.39 10.95
C LEU A 4 -1.63 -5.49 10.02
N MET A 5 -1.10 -6.07 8.95
CA MET A 5 -0.40 -5.34 7.91
C MET A 5 -0.71 -6.01 6.59
N THR A 6 -0.89 -5.22 5.53
CA THR A 6 -0.79 -5.76 4.17
C THR A 6 0.31 -5.04 3.40
N ARG A 7 0.99 -5.81 2.55
CA ARG A 7 2.03 -5.29 1.67
C ARG A 7 1.46 -4.75 0.36
N ASP A 8 2.25 -3.84 -0.19
CA ASP A 8 2.25 -3.29 -1.54
C ASP A 8 2.37 -4.34 -2.63
N ASN A 9 1.31 -5.10 -2.84
CA ASN A 9 0.95 -5.54 -4.18
C ASN A 9 -0.50 -6.04 -4.28
N MET A 10 -1.37 -5.67 -3.34
CA MET A 10 -2.75 -6.16 -3.32
C MET A 10 -3.48 -5.91 -4.65
N LEU A 11 -3.10 -4.85 -5.35
CA LEU A 11 -3.74 -4.50 -6.61
C LEU A 11 -2.97 -4.94 -7.84
N ASP A 12 -1.63 -4.99 -7.91
CA ASP A 12 -1.00 -5.42 -9.17
C ASP A 12 -0.68 -6.92 -9.23
N GLY A 13 -0.43 -7.59 -8.10
CA GLY A 13 0.34 -8.83 -8.14
C GLY A 13 1.61 -8.65 -8.99
N ASP A 14 2.37 -9.70 -9.21
CA ASP A 14 3.62 -9.56 -10.01
C ASP A 14 3.37 -9.20 -11.50
N THR A 15 2.12 -9.02 -11.92
CA THR A 15 1.67 -9.21 -13.30
C THR A 15 0.70 -8.14 -13.83
N GLY A 16 0.09 -7.33 -12.95
CA GLY A 16 -1.01 -6.42 -13.28
C GLY A 16 -2.31 -7.14 -13.68
N ALA A 17 -2.39 -8.46 -13.47
CA ALA A 17 -3.47 -9.31 -14.00
C ALA A 17 -4.70 -9.36 -13.09
N SER A 18 -5.83 -8.84 -13.58
CA SER A 18 -7.14 -9.01 -12.94
C SER A 18 -7.52 -10.49 -12.81
N GLY A 19 -8.51 -10.80 -11.97
CA GLY A 19 -9.06 -12.16 -11.86
C GLY A 19 -9.48 -12.75 -13.22
N LEU A 20 -10.00 -11.90 -14.12
CA LEU A 20 -10.34 -12.29 -15.49
C LEU A 20 -9.09 -12.57 -16.36
N ALA A 21 -8.02 -11.78 -16.22
CA ALA A 21 -6.75 -12.05 -16.89
C ALA A 21 -6.11 -13.37 -16.44
N ARG A 22 -6.21 -13.70 -15.15
CA ARG A 22 -5.75 -14.97 -14.58
C ARG A 22 -6.57 -16.15 -15.09
N ALA A 23 -7.90 -16.01 -15.13
CA ALA A 23 -8.79 -17.01 -15.72
C ALA A 23 -8.47 -17.28 -17.20
N LEU A 24 -8.05 -16.24 -17.94
CA LEU A 24 -7.64 -16.32 -19.34
C LEU A 24 -6.15 -16.71 -19.54
N LYS A 25 -5.44 -17.09 -18.46
CA LYS A 25 -3.99 -17.39 -18.46
C LYS A 25 -3.11 -16.28 -19.06
N ARG A 26 -3.60 -15.03 -19.09
CA ARG A 26 -2.85 -13.83 -19.54
C ARG A 26 -2.25 -13.13 -18.33
N THR A 27 -1.30 -13.82 -17.70
CA THR A 27 -0.67 -13.42 -16.44
C THR A 27 0.63 -12.65 -16.63
N SER A 28 0.96 -12.18 -17.84
CA SER A 28 2.07 -11.25 -18.04
C SER A 28 1.60 -10.14 -18.96
N ASN A 29 1.63 -8.90 -18.47
CA ASN A 29 1.22 -7.72 -19.23
C ASN A 29 -0.19 -7.86 -19.89
N PRO A 30 -1.26 -8.08 -19.10
CA PRO A 30 -2.59 -8.21 -19.67
C PRO A 30 -3.00 -6.93 -20.39
N PRO A 31 -3.80 -7.02 -21.46
CA PRO A 31 -4.30 -5.83 -22.16
C PRO A 31 -5.09 -4.95 -21.18
N ALA A 32 -5.00 -3.62 -21.34
CA ALA A 32 -5.53 -2.60 -20.43
C ALA A 32 -6.92 -2.86 -19.81
N PRO A 33 -7.95 -3.39 -20.52
CA PRO A 33 -9.24 -3.70 -19.91
C PRO A 33 -9.21 -4.86 -18.90
N LEU A 34 -8.17 -5.68 -18.92
CA LEU A 34 -7.96 -6.83 -18.03
C LEU A 34 -6.91 -6.55 -16.94
N ARG A 35 -6.47 -5.30 -16.79
CA ARG A 35 -5.55 -4.90 -15.72
C ARG A 35 -6.30 -4.48 -14.46
N ILE A 36 -5.71 -4.73 -13.31
CA ILE A 36 -6.19 -4.13 -12.07
C ILE A 36 -5.88 -2.63 -12.14
N ARG A 37 -6.86 -1.80 -11.80
CA ARG A 37 -6.73 -0.35 -11.80
C ARG A 37 -6.49 0.11 -10.38
N ILE A 38 -5.33 0.71 -10.14
CA ILE A 38 -5.05 1.42 -8.89
C ILE A 38 -5.51 2.86 -9.09
N PRO A 39 -6.34 3.43 -8.19
CA PRO A 39 -6.59 4.86 -8.19
C PRO A 39 -5.26 5.61 -8.10
N ALA A 40 -5.07 6.62 -8.95
CA ALA A 40 -3.88 7.45 -8.88
C ALA A 40 -3.82 8.11 -7.49
N HIS A 41 -2.62 8.24 -6.93
CA HIS A 41 -2.35 8.94 -5.66
C HIS A 41 -2.84 8.24 -4.39
N THR A 42 -3.06 6.93 -4.40
CA THR A 42 -3.28 6.15 -3.17
C THR A 42 -1.97 5.59 -2.64
N ALA A 43 -1.74 5.74 -1.34
CA ALA A 43 -0.61 5.11 -0.68
C ALA A 43 -0.72 3.59 -0.78
N SER A 44 0.42 2.91 -0.85
CA SER A 44 0.40 1.47 -1.17
C SER A 44 0.29 0.58 0.06
N ASN A 45 0.78 1.01 1.23
CA ASN A 45 0.84 0.18 2.45
C ASN A 45 -0.27 0.58 3.42
N PHE A 46 -0.71 -0.39 4.22
CA PHE A 46 -1.41 -0.10 5.46
C PHE A 46 -0.95 -1.02 6.59
N GLU A 47 -1.05 -0.49 7.80
CA GLU A 47 -0.95 -1.24 9.03
C GLU A 47 -2.04 -0.81 10.01
N GLY A 48 -2.40 -1.73 10.91
CA GLY A 48 -3.38 -1.48 11.94
C GLY A 48 -3.01 -2.16 13.24
N LEU A 49 -3.39 -1.51 14.34
CA LEU A 49 -3.22 -2.00 15.69
C LEU A 49 -4.57 -1.93 16.41
N VAL A 50 -5.00 -3.06 16.97
CA VAL A 50 -6.11 -3.10 17.93
C VAL A 50 -5.56 -3.42 19.31
N VAL A 51 -5.75 -2.51 20.27
CA VAL A 51 -5.19 -2.63 21.62
C VAL A 51 -6.16 -2.08 22.65
N ARG A 52 -6.14 -2.67 23.85
CA ARG A 52 -6.90 -2.16 24.98
C ARG A 52 -6.07 -1.08 25.69
N ALA A 53 -6.65 0.10 25.91
CA ALA A 53 -6.06 1.18 26.70
C ALA A 53 -7.10 1.64 27.73
N GLY A 54 -6.79 1.47 29.02
CA GLY A 54 -7.80 1.59 30.07
C GLY A 54 -8.92 0.54 29.91
N GLU A 55 -10.17 1.00 29.98
CA GLU A 55 -11.36 0.16 29.80
C GLU A 55 -11.79 0.02 28.32
N GLN A 56 -11.24 0.87 27.44
CA GLN A 56 -11.63 0.97 26.03
C GLN A 56 -10.76 0.09 25.12
N LEU A 57 -11.36 -0.34 24.00
CA LEU A 57 -10.68 -1.04 22.92
C LEU A 57 -10.47 -0.07 21.77
N TRP A 58 -9.22 0.21 21.42
CA TRP A 58 -8.86 1.18 20.40
C TRP A 58 -8.32 0.51 19.15
N LYS A 59 -8.66 1.08 17.99
CA LYS A 59 -8.06 0.74 16.70
C LYS A 59 -7.35 1.95 16.12
N LEU A 60 -6.05 1.81 15.88
CA LEU A 60 -5.22 2.77 15.14
C LEU A 60 -4.89 2.18 13.77
N VAL A 61 -5.09 2.95 12.70
CA VAL A 61 -4.73 2.57 11.33
C VAL A 61 -3.81 3.63 10.74
N ARG A 62 -2.77 3.18 10.06
CA ARG A 62 -1.87 4.01 9.27
C ARG A 62 -1.84 3.52 7.83
N THR A 63 -2.11 4.42 6.91
CA THR A 63 -1.94 4.23 5.47
C THR A 63 -0.74 5.07 5.02
N PHE A 64 0.26 4.43 4.39
CA PHE A 64 1.55 5.07 4.13
C PHE A 64 2.27 4.57 2.87
N ASP A 65 3.19 5.39 2.37
CA ASP A 65 4.11 5.01 1.31
C ASP A 65 5.48 4.62 1.88
N ASP A 66 5.96 3.44 1.52
CA ASP A 66 7.32 2.99 1.82
C ASP A 66 8.16 2.98 0.53
N PRO A 67 9.13 3.90 0.35
CA PRO A 67 9.98 3.89 -0.83
C PRO A 67 10.75 2.59 -1.06
N SER A 68 11.00 1.79 -0.02
CA SER A 68 11.67 0.49 -0.15
C SER A 68 10.79 -0.58 -0.81
N THR A 69 9.47 -0.35 -0.88
CA THR A 69 8.49 -1.27 -1.48
C THR A 69 7.95 -0.78 -2.83
N TRP A 70 8.39 0.39 -3.29
CA TRP A 70 8.01 0.93 -4.59
C TRP A 70 8.35 -0.02 -5.75
N THR A 71 7.61 0.14 -6.86
CA THR A 71 7.85 -0.62 -8.11
C THR A 71 9.32 -0.61 -8.52
N GLU A 72 9.99 0.54 -8.39
CA GLU A 72 11.44 0.67 -8.42
C GLU A 72 11.91 1.16 -7.04
N PRO A 73 12.40 0.27 -6.16
CA PRO A 73 12.73 0.60 -4.78
C PRO A 73 13.69 1.79 -4.67
N GLY A 74 13.29 2.79 -3.88
CA GLY A 74 14.04 4.03 -3.65
C GLY A 74 14.06 5.01 -4.83
N VAL A 75 13.43 4.68 -5.96
CA VAL A 75 13.47 5.51 -7.18
C VAL A 75 12.10 6.07 -7.51
N ARG A 76 11.10 5.20 -7.77
CA ARG A 76 9.75 5.62 -8.16
C ARG A 76 8.73 4.51 -8.01
N ASN A 77 7.50 4.88 -7.68
CA ASN A 77 6.36 3.96 -7.65
C ASN A 77 5.46 4.15 -8.87
N LEU A 78 5.00 3.07 -9.49
CA LEU A 78 3.99 3.12 -10.54
C LEU A 78 2.66 3.60 -9.93
N ALA A 79 2.19 4.77 -10.35
CA ALA A 79 1.02 5.42 -9.78
C ALA A 79 -0.26 5.16 -10.60
N ALA A 80 -0.15 5.06 -11.93
CA ALA A 80 -1.24 4.65 -12.80
C ALA A 80 -0.72 4.06 -14.12
N ASN A 81 -1.54 3.22 -14.76
CA ASN A 81 -1.25 2.57 -16.04
C ASN A 81 -2.45 2.65 -17.01
N GLY A 82 -2.79 3.87 -17.42
CA GLY A 82 -3.97 4.17 -18.26
C GLY A 82 -3.69 4.22 -19.77
N LEU A 83 -4.70 4.60 -20.56
CA LEU A 83 -4.60 4.84 -22.01
C LEU A 83 -3.51 5.85 -22.39
N GLY A 84 -3.16 6.76 -21.48
CA GLY A 84 -2.08 7.74 -21.65
C GLY A 84 -0.67 7.24 -21.33
N GLY A 85 -0.49 5.96 -20.97
CA GLY A 85 0.78 5.38 -20.56
C GLY A 85 0.95 5.24 -19.05
N GLU A 86 2.14 4.82 -18.64
CA GLU A 86 2.52 4.68 -17.24
C GLU A 86 2.86 6.04 -16.63
N THR A 87 2.33 6.32 -15.44
CA THR A 87 2.71 7.46 -14.62
C THR A 87 3.36 6.98 -13.35
N TYR A 88 4.41 7.68 -12.93
CA TYR A 88 5.21 7.32 -11.77
C TYR A 88 5.25 8.47 -10.76
N ARG A 89 5.26 8.16 -9.47
CA ARG A 89 5.57 9.11 -8.38
C ARG A 89 6.99 8.86 -7.87
N THR A 90 7.72 9.93 -7.56
CA THR A 90 9.08 9.87 -6.99
C THR A 90 9.14 10.38 -5.55
N ASN A 91 8.04 10.94 -5.05
CA ASN A 91 7.91 11.41 -3.68
C ASN A 91 6.86 10.55 -2.96
N PRO A 92 7.12 10.14 -1.70
CA PRO A 92 6.14 9.44 -0.89
C PRO A 92 4.97 10.36 -0.56
N LEU A 93 3.79 9.76 -0.42
CA LEU A 93 2.63 10.43 0.17
C LEU A 93 2.80 10.51 1.69
N ASP A 94 2.24 11.57 2.27
CA ASP A 94 2.14 11.71 3.72
C ASP A 94 1.31 10.57 4.31
N ASP A 95 1.64 10.20 5.54
CA ASP A 95 0.87 9.21 6.28
C ASP A 95 -0.55 9.71 6.50
N GLN A 96 -1.51 8.84 6.26
CA GLN A 96 -2.91 9.05 6.63
C GLN A 96 -3.23 8.16 7.81
N TRP A 97 -3.92 8.73 8.79
CA TRP A 97 -4.18 8.10 10.06
C TRP A 97 -5.66 8.07 10.38
N GLU A 98 -6.09 6.98 11.01
CA GLU A 98 -7.45 6.80 11.49
C GLU A 98 -7.43 6.21 12.89
N LEU A 99 -8.33 6.69 13.76
CA LEU A 99 -8.44 6.26 15.16
C LEU A 99 -9.90 6.04 15.52
N TYR A 100 -10.22 4.84 16.03
CA TYR A 100 -11.58 4.46 16.42
C TYR A 100 -11.61 3.88 17.84
N ASP A 101 -12.59 4.30 18.65
CA ASP A 101 -12.94 3.63 19.89
C ASP A 101 -13.92 2.50 19.57
N LEU A 102 -13.46 1.26 19.53
CA LEU A 102 -14.30 0.11 19.25
C LEU A 102 -15.24 -0.28 20.40
N THR A 103 -15.03 0.28 21.60
CA THR A 103 -15.97 0.09 22.72
C THR A 103 -17.23 0.93 22.50
N GLU A 104 -17.09 2.17 22.05
CA GLU A 104 -18.22 3.08 21.80
C GLU A 104 -18.75 3.00 20.36
N ASP A 105 -17.85 2.80 19.40
CA ASP A 105 -18.11 2.76 17.96
C ASP A 105 -17.57 1.47 17.32
N PRO A 106 -18.25 0.33 17.52
CA PRO A 106 -17.82 -0.96 16.98
C PRO A 106 -17.93 -1.06 15.45
N ILE A 107 -18.55 -0.09 14.78
CA ILE A 107 -18.71 -0.05 13.33
C ILE A 107 -17.72 0.90 12.63
N GLU A 108 -16.86 1.58 13.39
CA GLU A 108 -15.81 2.47 12.87
C GLU A 108 -16.41 3.63 12.03
N ALA A 109 -17.52 4.19 12.49
CA ALA A 109 -18.20 5.30 11.85
C ALA A 109 -17.53 6.66 12.12
N ASP A 110 -16.91 6.86 13.29
CA ASP A 110 -16.33 8.14 13.71
C ASP A 110 -14.80 8.08 13.84
N ASN A 111 -14.10 8.67 12.87
CA ASN A 111 -12.65 8.78 12.92
C ASN A 111 -12.22 9.92 13.86
N ARG A 112 -11.68 9.54 15.02
CA ARG A 112 -11.25 10.47 16.08
C ARG A 112 -9.78 10.88 15.96
N TRP A 113 -9.12 10.63 14.83
CA TRP A 113 -7.70 10.96 14.67
C TRP A 113 -7.38 12.43 14.93
N THR A 114 -8.27 13.35 14.54
CA THR A 114 -8.07 14.80 14.71
C THR A 114 -8.58 15.35 16.03
N ASP A 115 -9.05 14.49 16.95
CA ASP A 115 -9.57 14.90 18.25
C ASP A 115 -8.42 15.43 19.14
N PRO A 116 -8.40 16.73 19.52
CA PRO A 116 -7.29 17.30 20.28
C PRO A 116 -7.14 16.69 21.68
N ASP A 117 -8.21 16.14 22.26
CA ASP A 117 -8.18 15.60 23.62
C ASP A 117 -7.53 14.20 23.69
N LEU A 118 -7.22 13.60 22.54
CA LEU A 118 -6.64 12.26 22.42
C LEU A 118 -5.13 12.27 22.15
N ASP A 119 -4.42 13.37 22.38
CA ASP A 119 -3.01 13.48 22.01
C ASP A 119 -2.10 12.45 22.72
N ASP A 120 -2.22 12.34 24.04
CA ASP A 120 -1.46 11.36 24.83
C ASP A 120 -1.77 9.92 24.40
N LEU A 121 -3.03 9.65 24.06
CA LEU A 121 -3.45 8.35 23.55
C LEU A 121 -2.81 8.07 22.19
N ARG A 122 -2.83 9.02 21.26
CA ARG A 122 -2.18 8.87 19.93
C ARG A 122 -0.70 8.56 20.10
N GLN A 123 0.02 9.33 20.91
CA GLN A 123 1.45 9.10 21.17
C GLN A 123 1.70 7.70 21.73
N TYR A 124 0.88 7.25 22.69
CA TYR A 124 0.96 5.90 23.23
C TYR A 124 0.73 4.83 22.14
N LEU A 125 -0.34 4.97 21.35
CA LEU A 125 -0.70 4.01 20.31
C LEU A 125 0.33 3.95 19.17
N GLU A 126 0.92 5.07 18.77
CA GLU A 126 2.02 5.11 17.79
C GLU A 126 3.24 4.33 18.28
N VAL A 127 3.61 4.48 19.56
CA VAL A 127 4.70 3.68 20.17
C VAL A 127 4.35 2.19 20.15
N GLN A 128 3.11 1.83 20.51
CA GLN A 128 2.66 0.44 20.46
C GLN A 128 2.68 -0.11 19.02
N LEU A 129 2.26 0.68 18.04
CA LEU A 129 2.26 0.30 16.63
C LEU A 129 3.67 0.04 16.12
N LYS A 130 4.62 0.93 16.45
CA LYS A 130 6.03 0.76 16.11
C LYS A 130 6.63 -0.50 16.74
N GLN A 131 6.30 -0.76 18.00
CA GLN A 131 6.77 -1.97 18.69
C GLN A 131 6.19 -3.25 18.06
N ALA A 132 4.88 -3.28 17.85
CA ALA A 132 4.20 -4.42 17.23
C ALA A 132 4.72 -4.70 15.81
N ARG A 133 5.00 -3.64 15.04
CA ARG A 133 5.66 -3.73 13.73
C ARG A 133 7.03 -4.40 13.84
N ALA A 134 7.88 -3.97 14.77
CA ALA A 134 9.22 -4.51 14.96
C ALA A 134 9.21 -6.00 15.38
N GLU A 135 8.20 -6.41 16.16
CA GLU A 135 8.04 -7.79 16.60
C GLU A 135 7.42 -8.70 15.52
N SER A 136 6.54 -8.15 14.69
CA SER A 136 5.73 -8.94 13.75
C SER A 136 6.32 -9.01 12.34
N ILE A 137 7.15 -8.04 11.96
CA ILE A 137 7.76 -7.98 10.63
C ILE A 137 9.19 -8.52 10.73
N PRO A 138 9.45 -9.75 10.27
CA PRO A 138 10.82 -10.26 10.19
C PRO A 138 11.65 -9.40 9.23
N GLU A 139 12.95 -9.34 9.48
CA GLU A 139 13.91 -8.74 8.55
C GLU A 139 13.69 -9.34 7.15
N ARG A 140 13.69 -8.49 6.12
CA ARG A 140 13.36 -8.94 4.76
C ARG A 140 14.35 -10.03 4.33
N ASN A 141 13.85 -11.24 4.13
CA ASN A 141 14.54 -12.22 3.29
C ASN A 141 14.80 -11.57 1.92
N ASN A 142 15.99 -11.82 1.39
CA ASN A 142 16.52 -11.35 0.10
C ASN A 142 15.42 -11.01 -0.91
N PRO A 143 15.49 -9.85 -1.60
CA PRO A 143 14.42 -9.41 -2.48
C PRO A 143 13.99 -10.55 -3.40
N TRP A 144 12.68 -10.77 -3.48
CA TRP A 144 12.12 -11.56 -4.57
C TRP A 144 12.74 -11.03 -5.86
N PRO A 145 13.26 -11.89 -6.75
CA PRO A 145 13.89 -11.42 -7.98
C PRO A 145 12.81 -10.78 -8.83
N TYR A 146 12.59 -9.47 -8.62
CA TYR A 146 11.72 -8.67 -9.46
C TYR A 146 12.24 -8.86 -10.87
N VAL A 147 11.41 -9.43 -11.73
CA VAL A 147 11.71 -9.52 -13.16
C VAL A 147 11.94 -8.09 -13.63
N ARG A 148 13.18 -7.76 -14.00
CA ARG A 148 13.49 -6.46 -14.62
C ARG A 148 12.53 -6.27 -15.78
N ARG A 149 11.60 -5.33 -15.65
CA ARG A 149 10.79 -4.90 -16.80
C ARG A 149 11.74 -4.16 -17.72
N GLU A 150 12.03 -4.73 -18.88
CA GLU A 150 12.77 -4.02 -19.92
C GLU A 150 11.98 -2.77 -20.29
N SER A 151 12.59 -1.60 -20.08
CA SER A 151 12.02 -0.34 -20.51
C SER A 151 11.96 -0.35 -22.03
N HIS A 152 10.75 -0.40 -22.59
CA HIS A 152 10.56 -0.39 -24.04
C HIS A 152 10.68 1.05 -24.59
N ALA A 153 11.78 1.73 -24.26
CA ALA A 153 12.14 3.02 -24.80
C ALA A 153 13.08 2.87 -26.01
N ARG A 154 12.82 1.93 -26.94
CA ARG A 154 13.38 1.98 -28.31
C ARG A 154 12.84 0.91 -29.27
N ARG A 155 11.63 1.09 -29.80
CA ARG A 155 11.30 0.67 -31.19
C ARG A 155 10.48 1.73 -31.89
N ARG A 156 11.11 2.89 -32.08
CA ARG A 156 10.81 3.76 -33.21
C ARG A 156 12.08 3.86 -34.05
N ARG A 157 12.33 2.85 -34.89
CA ARG A 157 13.13 3.04 -36.10
C ARG A 157 12.77 1.98 -37.13
N LEU A 158 12.42 2.48 -38.31
CA LEU A 158 12.52 1.87 -39.64
C LEU A 158 11.37 0.94 -40.05
N PHE A 159 10.31 1.56 -40.57
CA PHE A 159 9.70 1.14 -41.84
C PHE A 159 9.53 2.40 -42.70
N PHE A 160 10.61 2.78 -43.37
CA PHE A 160 10.60 3.51 -44.64
C PHE A 160 11.54 2.71 -45.55
N GLY A 161 11.02 2.25 -46.68
CA GLY A 161 11.67 1.35 -47.62
C GLY A 161 10.70 0.29 -48.09
#